data_AF-G0NMC5-F1
#
_entry.id   AF-G0NMC5-F1
#
_cell.length_a   1.000
_cell.length_b   1.000
_cell.length_c   1.000
_cell.angle_alpha   90.00
_cell.angle_beta   90.00
_cell.angle_gamma   90.00
#
_symmetry.space_group_name_H-M   'P 1'
#
loop_
_entity.id
_entity.type
_entity.pdbx_description
1 polymer ?
#
loop_
_entity_poly.entity_id
_entity_poly.type
_entity_poly.pdbx_seq_one_letter_code
_entity_poly.pdbx_strand_id
1 'polypeptide(L)'
;MGMGSSEPGKDNHAHFRGAFVRPVLLVYSFLGTLGTLYTCFTEKHILMRINNCATLLLHAVIFTGVVYNTEPALRFCRKFIKIFIILYSIAFLSMPVMVSSYRASGSMTPNTQHVLFDSVGCLFKKGEHETTEQPEFDRQLDVHTKNQIFKVFTSDDMKIKVNKLFDQPEEKKYILAMVESEKFQDMINNRFSSADGYLTNIVFDRMLLEIKNYEMFKLGMLSGYGMELACLLTIGLIYMEYSLVKRLWIHSLTIMPKEDVYQYY
;
A
#
# COMPACT_ATOMS: atom_id res chain seq x y z
N MET A 1 2.22 4.98 78.29
CA MET A 1 1.81 5.67 77.05
C MET A 1 2.98 5.61 76.08
N GLY A 2 2.76 4.96 74.95
CA GLY A 2 3.76 4.67 73.91
C GLY A 2 3.13 3.67 72.94
N MET A 3 1.95 4.04 72.43
CA MET A 3 1.17 3.23 71.49
C MET A 3 1.76 3.38 70.08
N GLY A 4 2.10 2.23 69.50
CA GLY A 4 2.04 1.86 68.09
C GLY A 4 2.40 2.90 67.03
N SER A 5 3.54 2.72 66.38
CA SER A 5 3.65 3.00 64.94
C SER A 5 3.45 1.68 64.19
N SER A 6 2.22 1.45 63.77
CA SER A 6 1.88 0.50 62.72
C SER A 6 2.57 0.89 61.42
N GLU A 7 3.30 -0.04 60.83
CA GLU A 7 3.73 0.02 59.42
C GLU A 7 2.52 0.18 58.49
N PRO A 8 2.76 0.73 57.30
CA PRO A 8 2.58 -0.18 56.17
C PRO A 8 3.77 -0.09 55.22
N GLY A 9 4.40 -1.26 55.01
CA GLY A 9 5.19 -1.53 53.82
C GLY A 9 4.40 -1.13 52.59
N LYS A 10 4.80 -0.02 51.97
CA LYS A 10 4.52 0.24 50.57
C LYS A 10 5.59 -0.46 49.78
N ASP A 11 5.45 -1.78 49.69
CA ASP A 11 5.88 -2.51 48.52
C ASP A 11 5.12 -1.90 47.34
N ASN A 12 5.69 -0.83 46.78
CA ASN A 12 5.41 -0.42 45.43
C ASN A 12 5.95 -1.54 44.53
N HIS A 13 5.27 -2.68 44.51
CA HIS A 13 5.30 -3.62 43.41
C HIS A 13 4.83 -2.83 42.20
N ALA A 14 5.77 -2.12 41.57
CA ALA A 14 5.57 -1.51 40.27
C ALA A 14 5.03 -2.62 39.38
N HIS A 15 3.74 -2.54 39.10
CA HIS A 15 2.97 -3.61 38.49
C HIS A 15 3.71 -4.13 37.26
N PHE A 16 3.88 -5.45 37.28
CA PHE A 16 4.51 -6.39 36.37
C PHE A 16 4.08 -6.23 34.89
N ARG A 17 4.22 -5.05 34.28
CA ARG A 17 3.90 -4.78 32.87
C ARG A 17 5.10 -4.99 31.94
N GLY A 18 6.32 -5.09 32.47
CA GLY A 18 7.54 -5.32 31.68
C GLY A 18 7.69 -6.77 31.18
N ALA A 19 7.19 -7.75 31.93
CA ALA A 19 7.34 -9.17 31.62
C ALA A 19 6.71 -9.58 30.27
N PHE A 20 5.62 -8.92 29.87
CA PHE A 20 4.91 -9.23 28.63
C PHE A 20 5.51 -8.54 27.39
N VAL A 21 6.38 -7.53 27.56
CA VAL A 21 6.94 -6.77 26.42
C VAL A 21 7.91 -7.61 25.60
N ARG A 22 8.76 -8.40 26.26
CA ARG A 22 9.78 -9.25 25.61
C ARG A 22 9.18 -10.32 24.70
N PRO A 23 8.25 -11.20 25.15
CA PRO A 23 7.67 -12.22 24.28
C PRO A 23 6.89 -11.62 23.11
N VAL A 24 6.18 -10.50 23.32
CA VAL A 24 5.47 -9.79 22.23
C VAL A 24 6.46 -9.28 21.18
N LEU A 25 7.55 -8.63 21.59
CA LEU A 25 8.60 -8.18 20.67
C LEU A 25 9.27 -9.34 19.93
N LEU A 26 9.56 -10.45 20.61
CA LEU A 26 10.17 -11.62 19.98
C LEU A 26 9.27 -12.20 18.89
N VAL A 27 8.00 -12.43 19.19
CA VAL A 27 7.02 -12.95 18.21
C VAL A 27 6.85 -11.97 17.06
N TYR A 28 6.69 -10.68 17.36
CA TYR A 28 6.55 -9.65 16.33
C TYR A 28 7.77 -9.58 15.41
N SER A 29 8.98 -9.47 15.96
CA SER A 29 10.20 -9.37 15.15
C SER A 29 10.49 -10.67 14.40
N PHE A 30 10.16 -11.84 14.97
CA PHE A 30 10.28 -13.12 14.26
C PHE A 30 9.34 -13.21 13.05
N LEU A 31 8.05 -12.90 13.25
CA LEU A 31 7.07 -12.87 12.16
C LEU A 31 7.42 -11.81 11.12
N GLY A 32 7.87 -10.63 11.56
CA GLY A 32 8.35 -9.55 10.72
C GLY A 32 9.55 -9.99 9.87
N THR A 33 10.56 -10.63 10.47
CA THR A 33 11.71 -11.20 9.75
C THR A 33 11.28 -12.24 8.73
N LEU A 34 10.43 -13.21 9.09
CA LEU A 34 9.97 -14.24 8.14
C LEU A 34 9.16 -13.65 6.98
N GLY A 35 8.22 -12.76 7.28
CA GLY A 35 7.40 -12.09 6.27
C GLY A 35 8.23 -11.24 5.32
N THR A 36 9.15 -10.43 5.87
CA THR A 36 10.05 -9.59 5.05
C THR A 36 11.08 -10.40 4.28
N LEU A 37 11.53 -11.54 4.81
CA LEU A 37 12.41 -12.46 4.09
C LEU A 37 11.71 -13.03 2.86
N TYR A 38 10.46 -13.48 3.00
CA TYR A 38 9.66 -13.95 1.87
C TYR A 38 9.50 -12.85 0.82
N THR A 39 9.12 -11.64 1.23
CA THR A 39 8.94 -10.52 0.27
C THR A 39 10.24 -10.08 -0.38
N CYS A 40 11.39 -10.18 0.29
CA CYS A 40 12.71 -9.95 -0.32
C CYS A 40 12.98 -10.87 -1.53
N PHE A 41 12.54 -12.13 -1.47
CA PHE A 41 12.76 -13.11 -2.54
C PHE A 41 11.71 -13.07 -3.64
N THR A 42 10.46 -12.73 -3.31
CA THR A 42 9.38 -12.69 -4.31
C THR A 42 9.29 -11.36 -5.05
N GLU A 43 9.80 -10.28 -4.47
CA GLU A 43 9.71 -8.94 -5.05
C GLU A 43 10.64 -8.79 -6.27
N LYS A 44 10.05 -8.41 -7.40
CA LYS A 44 10.78 -8.21 -8.67
C LYS A 44 11.33 -6.79 -8.77
N HIS A 45 10.70 -5.82 -8.13
CA HIS A 45 11.07 -4.42 -8.25
C HIS A 45 12.28 -4.09 -7.37
N ILE A 46 13.38 -3.62 -7.99
CA ILE A 46 14.66 -3.39 -7.30
C ILE A 46 14.53 -2.43 -6.10
N LEU A 47 13.77 -1.35 -6.23
CA LEU A 47 13.58 -0.36 -5.14
C LEU A 47 12.80 -0.95 -3.97
N MET A 48 11.77 -1.75 -4.26
CA MET A 48 10.98 -2.41 -3.22
C MET A 48 11.80 -3.51 -2.54
N ARG A 49 12.64 -4.22 -3.31
CA ARG A 49 13.58 -5.21 -2.76
C ARG A 49 14.60 -4.58 -1.81
N ILE A 50 15.17 -3.42 -2.16
CA ILE A 50 16.10 -2.70 -1.28
C ILE A 50 15.39 -2.28 0.02
N ASN A 51 14.17 -1.76 -0.08
CA ASN A 51 13.35 -1.41 1.09
C ASN A 51 13.04 -2.64 1.97
N ASN A 52 12.68 -3.77 1.36
CA ASN A 52 12.43 -5.03 2.07
C ASN A 52 13.70 -5.53 2.76
N CYS A 53 14.86 -5.46 2.11
CA CYS A 53 16.14 -5.83 2.72
C CYS A 53 16.50 -4.95 3.92
N ALA A 54 16.25 -3.64 3.82
CA ALA A 54 16.47 -2.71 4.92
C ALA A 54 15.54 -3.02 6.11
N THR A 55 14.28 -3.34 5.83
CA THR A 55 13.28 -3.72 6.85
C THR A 55 13.59 -5.07 7.48
N LEU A 56 14.06 -6.04 6.68
CA LEU A 56 14.56 -7.33 7.16
C LEU A 56 15.73 -7.14 8.12
N LEU A 57 16.69 -6.28 7.76
CA LEU A 57 17.82 -5.93 8.62
C LEU A 57 17.35 -5.30 9.94
N LEU A 58 16.37 -4.39 9.89
CA LEU A 58 15.76 -3.80 11.08
C LEU A 58 15.20 -4.88 12.01
N HIS A 59 14.32 -5.75 11.52
CA HIS A 59 13.73 -6.80 12.36
C HIS A 59 14.77 -7.80 12.87
N ALA A 60 15.79 -8.14 12.07
CA ALA A 60 16.89 -9.00 12.53
C ALA A 60 17.70 -8.35 13.67
N VAL A 61 17.99 -7.04 13.59
CA VAL A 61 18.65 -6.29 14.66
C VAL A 61 17.78 -6.26 15.92
N ILE A 62 16.49 -5.97 15.79
CA ILE A 62 15.57 -5.96 16.94
C ILE A 62 15.48 -7.35 17.57
N PHE A 63 15.27 -8.39 16.76
CA PHE A 63 15.17 -9.78 17.21
C PHE A 63 16.42 -10.19 17.99
N THR A 64 17.61 -9.99 17.41
CA THR A 64 18.88 -10.32 18.09
C THR A 64 19.04 -9.54 19.39
N GLY A 65 18.74 -8.23 19.40
CA GLY A 65 18.79 -7.42 20.62
C GLY A 65 17.87 -7.91 21.73
N VAL A 66 16.65 -8.31 21.40
CA VAL A 66 15.64 -8.79 22.36
C VAL A 66 15.95 -10.21 22.84
N VAL A 67 16.56 -11.06 21.99
CA VAL A 67 17.04 -12.39 22.37
C VAL A 67 18.16 -12.27 23.39
N TYR A 68 19.22 -11.51 23.09
CA TYR A 68 20.34 -11.33 24.02
C TYR A 68 19.94 -10.57 25.29
N ASN A 69 19.02 -9.62 25.19
CA ASN A 69 18.46 -8.87 26.32
C ASN A 69 19.53 -8.21 27.22
N THR A 70 20.70 -7.90 26.67
CA THR A 70 21.76 -7.19 27.39
C THR A 70 21.62 -5.69 27.19
N GLU A 71 22.04 -4.91 28.20
CA GLU A 71 22.03 -3.45 28.11
C GLU A 71 22.72 -2.91 26.84
N PRO A 72 23.96 -3.31 26.47
CA PRO A 72 24.60 -2.81 25.26
C PRO A 72 23.83 -3.19 23.99
N ALA A 73 23.28 -4.40 23.90
CA ALA A 73 22.52 -4.84 22.73
C ALA A 73 21.23 -4.03 22.56
N LEU A 74 20.46 -3.84 23.63
CA LEU A 74 19.23 -3.04 23.59
C LEU A 74 19.50 -1.55 23.33
N ARG A 75 20.60 -1.01 23.87
CA ARG A 75 21.05 0.36 23.59
C ARG A 75 21.41 0.54 22.12
N PHE A 76 22.11 -0.44 21.53
CA PHE A 76 22.44 -0.46 20.11
C PHE A 76 21.18 -0.53 19.25
N CYS A 77 20.28 -1.48 19.52
CA CYS A 77 19.01 -1.63 18.81
C CYS A 77 18.20 -0.33 18.83
N ARG A 78 18.07 0.30 19.99
CA ARG A 78 17.37 1.58 20.12
C ARG A 78 17.99 2.68 19.23
N LYS A 79 19.32 2.78 19.18
CA LYS A 79 20.00 3.76 18.30
C LYS A 79 19.75 3.42 16.83
N PHE A 80 19.85 2.15 16.48
CA PHE A 80 19.60 1.67 15.12
C PHE A 80 18.18 1.98 14.65
N ILE A 81 17.16 1.63 15.45
CA ILE A 81 15.75 1.94 15.14
C ILE A 81 15.55 3.46 14.98
N LYS A 82 16.16 4.28 15.84
CA LYS A 82 16.04 5.75 15.72
C LYS A 82 16.61 6.26 14.40
N ILE A 83 17.78 5.75 13.98
CA ILE A 83 18.38 6.08 12.68
C ILE A 83 17.48 5.60 11.55
N PHE A 84 16.96 4.38 11.65
CA PHE A 84 16.05 3.82 10.67
C PHE A 84 14.79 4.67 10.50
N ILE A 85 14.15 5.10 11.59
CA ILE A 85 13.00 6.00 11.54
C ILE A 85 13.34 7.28 10.76
N ILE A 86 14.48 7.91 11.03
CA ILE A 86 14.87 9.14 10.33
C ILE A 86 15.06 8.87 8.83
N LEU A 87 15.80 7.82 8.47
CA LEU A 87 16.03 7.45 7.07
C LEU A 87 14.72 7.09 6.35
N TYR A 88 13.86 6.33 7.02
CA TYR A 88 12.57 5.92 6.49
C TYR A 88 11.62 7.12 6.33
N SER A 89 11.64 8.09 7.25
CA SER A 89 10.91 9.35 7.10
C SER A 89 11.40 10.20 5.93
N ILE A 90 12.70 10.18 5.62
CA ILE A 90 13.23 10.85 4.42
C ILE A 90 12.74 10.11 3.15
N ALA A 91 12.81 8.78 3.15
CA ALA A 91 12.30 7.96 2.05
C ALA A 91 10.79 8.11 1.86
N PHE A 92 10.04 8.33 2.94
CA PHE A 92 8.61 8.60 2.92
C PHE A 92 8.24 9.86 2.14
N LEU A 93 9.11 10.89 2.13
CA LEU A 93 8.86 12.10 1.35
C LEU A 93 9.00 11.87 -0.16
N SER A 94 9.80 10.88 -0.58
CA SER A 94 10.10 10.64 -2.00
C SER A 94 9.31 9.48 -2.60
N MET A 95 9.09 8.40 -1.85
CA MET A 95 8.48 7.16 -2.35
C MET A 95 7.04 7.34 -2.87
N PRO A 96 6.09 7.97 -2.14
CA PRO A 96 4.72 8.18 -2.63
C PRO A 96 4.68 9.02 -3.92
N VAL A 97 5.50 10.08 -3.98
CA VAL A 97 5.60 10.95 -5.16
C VAL A 97 6.14 10.18 -6.36
N MET A 98 7.20 9.40 -6.14
CA MET A 98 7.80 8.55 -7.16
C MET A 98 6.79 7.51 -7.68
N VAL A 99 6.11 6.78 -6.79
CA VAL A 99 5.09 5.78 -7.17
C VAL A 99 3.93 6.42 -7.93
N SER A 100 3.41 7.56 -7.45
CA SER A 100 2.35 8.31 -8.12
C SER A 100 2.78 8.73 -9.53
N SER A 101 4.01 9.22 -9.69
CA SER A 101 4.56 9.67 -10.98
C SER A 101 4.79 8.51 -11.95
N TYR A 102 5.33 7.39 -11.47
CA TYR A 102 5.51 6.18 -12.29
C TYR A 102 4.18 5.61 -12.77
N ARG A 103 3.13 5.64 -11.94
CA ARG A 103 1.78 5.22 -12.35
C ARG A 103 1.11 6.22 -13.29
N ALA A 104 1.16 7.50 -12.98
CA ALA A 104 0.55 8.54 -13.81
C ALA A 104 1.16 8.59 -15.21
N SER A 105 2.46 8.30 -15.34
CA SER A 105 3.14 8.22 -16.64
C SER A 105 2.85 6.94 -17.43
N GLY A 106 2.17 5.95 -16.85
CA GLY A 106 1.98 4.63 -17.46
C GLY A 106 3.25 3.80 -17.58
N SER A 107 4.35 4.22 -16.95
CA SER A 107 5.64 3.50 -16.98
C SER A 107 5.66 2.27 -16.08
N MET A 108 4.71 2.16 -15.14
CA MET A 108 4.56 0.99 -14.28
C MET A 108 3.89 -0.13 -15.08
N THR A 109 4.61 -1.21 -15.34
CA THR A 109 4.14 -2.33 -16.18
C THR A 109 2.81 -2.92 -15.68
N PRO A 110 1.90 -3.30 -16.60
CA PRO A 110 0.55 -3.78 -16.25
C PRO A 110 0.56 -5.01 -15.32
N ASN A 111 1.56 -5.89 -15.43
CA ASN A 111 1.71 -7.05 -14.54
C ASN A 111 1.94 -6.69 -13.07
N THR A 112 2.42 -5.49 -12.75
CA THR A 112 2.63 -5.05 -11.36
C THR A 112 1.36 -4.40 -10.77
N GLN A 113 0.44 -3.96 -11.63
CA GLN A 113 -0.82 -3.32 -11.21
C GLN A 113 -1.77 -4.33 -10.57
N HIS A 114 -1.81 -5.55 -11.08
CA HIS A 114 -2.64 -6.64 -10.56
C HIS A 114 -2.31 -7.01 -9.12
N VAL A 115 -1.03 -7.10 -8.74
CA VAL A 115 -0.67 -7.62 -7.41
C VAL A 115 -1.19 -6.75 -6.27
N LEU A 116 -1.10 -5.41 -6.36
CA LEU A 116 -1.57 -4.51 -5.29
C LEU A 116 -3.10 -4.40 -5.24
N PHE A 117 -3.76 -4.27 -6.40
CA PHE A 117 -5.21 -4.18 -6.48
C PHE A 117 -5.91 -5.51 -6.24
N ASP A 118 -5.32 -6.65 -6.64
CA ASP A 118 -5.85 -7.99 -6.33
C ASP A 118 -5.56 -8.37 -4.87
N SER A 119 -4.45 -7.93 -4.27
CA SER A 119 -4.19 -8.22 -2.85
C SER A 119 -5.13 -7.44 -1.91
N VAL A 120 -5.43 -6.18 -2.22
CA VAL A 120 -6.41 -5.39 -1.46
C VAL A 120 -7.84 -5.72 -1.89
N GLY A 121 -8.05 -5.98 -3.19
CA GLY A 121 -9.31 -6.37 -3.80
C GLY A 121 -9.79 -7.75 -3.36
N CYS A 122 -8.91 -8.71 -3.06
CA CYS A 122 -9.32 -10.00 -2.47
C CYS A 122 -9.85 -9.87 -1.04
N LEU A 123 -9.45 -8.83 -0.29
CA LEU A 123 -9.98 -8.55 1.05
C LEU A 123 -11.33 -7.81 1.00
N PHE A 124 -11.59 -7.06 -0.07
CA PHE A 124 -12.82 -6.26 -0.25
C PHE A 124 -13.77 -6.77 -1.33
N LYS A 125 -13.41 -7.79 -2.11
CA LYS A 125 -14.33 -8.61 -2.92
C LYS A 125 -15.15 -9.46 -1.94
N LYS A 126 -16.03 -8.78 -1.22
CA LYS A 126 -17.27 -9.32 -0.70
C LYS A 126 -17.94 -10.00 -1.90
N GLY A 127 -18.07 -11.31 -1.84
CA GLY A 127 -18.43 -12.17 -2.95
C GLY A 127 -19.47 -11.53 -3.87
N GLU A 128 -19.01 -11.07 -5.04
CA GLU A 128 -19.87 -11.02 -6.21
C GLU A 128 -20.13 -12.48 -6.55
N HIS A 129 -21.26 -12.97 -6.08
CA HIS A 129 -21.92 -14.09 -6.72
C HIS A 129 -21.99 -13.73 -8.21
N GLU A 130 -21.19 -14.42 -9.03
CA GLU A 130 -21.36 -14.47 -10.48
C GLU A 130 -22.74 -15.07 -10.77
N THR A 131 -23.78 -14.25 -10.64
CA THR A 131 -25.11 -14.56 -11.15
C THR A 131 -25.03 -14.48 -12.67
N THR A 132 -25.61 -15.47 -13.33
CA THR A 132 -25.67 -15.63 -14.80
C THR A 132 -26.18 -14.38 -15.55
N GLU A 133 -26.74 -13.40 -14.85
CA GLU A 133 -27.22 -12.10 -15.36
C GLU A 133 -26.13 -11.05 -15.62
N GLN A 134 -24.98 -11.12 -14.93
CA GLN A 134 -23.87 -10.18 -15.07
C GLN A 134 -23.28 -10.12 -16.51
N PRO A 135 -23.07 -11.26 -17.21
CA PRO A 135 -22.61 -11.21 -18.60
C PRO A 135 -23.66 -10.67 -19.58
N GLU A 136 -24.96 -10.80 -19.29
CA GLU A 136 -26.01 -10.21 -20.13
C GLU A 136 -26.07 -8.70 -19.96
N PHE A 137 -25.99 -8.20 -18.72
CA PHE A 137 -25.94 -6.77 -18.43
C PHE A 137 -24.72 -6.12 -19.11
N ASP A 138 -23.53 -6.71 -18.96
CA ASP A 138 -22.31 -6.20 -19.58
C ASP A 138 -22.41 -6.14 -21.10
N ARG A 139 -23.04 -7.15 -21.71
CA ARG A 139 -23.30 -7.16 -23.15
C ARG A 139 -24.28 -6.07 -23.57
N GLN A 140 -25.34 -5.83 -22.79
CA GLN A 140 -26.29 -4.75 -23.07
C GLN A 140 -25.62 -3.38 -22.95
N LEU A 141 -24.78 -3.19 -21.94
CA LEU A 141 -23.99 -1.96 -21.75
C LEU A 141 -23.04 -1.72 -22.92
N ASP A 142 -22.37 -2.77 -23.42
CA ASP A 142 -21.48 -2.68 -24.57
C ASP A 142 -22.23 -2.26 -25.83
N VAL A 143 -23.37 -2.90 -26.11
CA VAL A 143 -24.22 -2.57 -27.28
C VAL A 143 -24.72 -1.13 -27.17
N HIS A 144 -25.19 -0.72 -25.99
CA HIS A 144 -25.67 0.64 -25.76
C HIS A 144 -24.56 1.67 -25.98
N THR A 145 -23.37 1.45 -25.41
CA THR A 145 -22.21 2.35 -25.54
C THR A 145 -21.75 2.44 -26.99
N LYS A 146 -21.63 1.30 -27.70
CA LYS A 146 -21.30 1.29 -29.14
C LYS A 146 -22.31 2.10 -29.94
N ASN A 147 -23.60 1.93 -29.68
CA ASN A 147 -24.65 2.68 -30.37
C ASN A 147 -24.56 4.20 -30.11
N GLN A 148 -24.19 4.63 -28.90
CA GLN A 148 -23.97 6.05 -28.62
C GLN A 148 -22.78 6.60 -29.42
N ILE A 149 -21.67 5.86 -29.47
CA ILE A 149 -20.49 6.25 -30.24
C ILE A 149 -20.82 6.32 -31.74
N PHE A 150 -21.56 5.36 -32.27
CA PHE A 150 -21.92 5.31 -33.70
C PHE A 150 -22.92 6.40 -34.11
N LYS A 151 -23.66 7.00 -33.17
CA LYS A 151 -24.48 8.19 -33.45
C LYS A 151 -23.64 9.41 -33.78
N VAL A 152 -22.43 9.51 -33.21
CA VAL A 152 -21.54 10.66 -33.37
C VAL A 152 -20.47 10.38 -34.45
N PHE A 153 -19.97 9.15 -34.49
CA PHE A 153 -18.94 8.69 -35.41
C PHE A 153 -19.53 7.67 -36.38
N THR A 154 -20.01 8.14 -37.52
CA THR A 154 -20.81 7.34 -38.47
C THR A 154 -19.99 6.56 -39.49
N SER A 155 -18.70 6.88 -39.66
CA SER A 155 -17.83 6.25 -40.65
C SER A 155 -17.58 4.77 -40.36
N ASP A 156 -17.50 3.94 -41.40
CA ASP A 156 -17.34 2.50 -41.24
C ASP A 156 -15.99 2.13 -40.64
N ASP A 157 -14.92 2.86 -40.98
CA ASP A 157 -13.60 2.72 -40.36
C ASP A 157 -13.66 2.91 -38.83
N MET A 158 -14.43 3.91 -38.36
CA MET A 158 -14.62 4.15 -36.93
C MET A 158 -15.39 3.02 -36.25
N LYS A 159 -16.41 2.45 -36.91
CA LYS A 159 -17.14 1.30 -36.38
C LYS A 159 -16.23 0.09 -36.18
N ILE A 160 -15.38 -0.19 -37.17
CA ILE A 160 -14.38 -1.28 -37.10
C ILE A 160 -13.42 -1.03 -35.94
N LYS A 161 -12.90 0.19 -35.82
CA LYS A 161 -11.97 0.59 -34.75
C LYS A 161 -12.57 0.45 -33.36
N VAL A 162 -13.78 0.96 -33.14
CA VAL A 162 -14.49 0.87 -31.86
C VAL A 162 -14.75 -0.59 -31.51
N ASN A 163 -15.21 -1.42 -32.45
CA ASN A 163 -15.40 -2.85 -32.19
C ASN A 163 -14.11 -3.53 -31.73
N LYS A 164 -12.99 -3.28 -32.42
CA LYS A 164 -11.68 -3.81 -32.05
C LYS A 164 -11.23 -3.39 -30.64
N LEU A 165 -11.53 -2.16 -30.24
CA LEU A 165 -11.19 -1.67 -28.91
C LEU A 165 -12.08 -2.29 -27.80
N PHE A 166 -13.34 -2.61 -28.09
CA PHE A 166 -14.22 -3.35 -27.16
C PHE A 166 -13.76 -4.81 -26.96
N ASP A 167 -13.12 -5.40 -27.96
CA ASP A 167 -12.53 -6.75 -27.84
C ASP A 167 -11.29 -6.77 -26.94
N GLN A 168 -10.74 -5.60 -26.59
CA GLN A 168 -9.59 -5.45 -25.70
C GLN A 168 -10.05 -4.99 -24.31
N PRO A 169 -9.96 -5.84 -23.26
CA PRO A 169 -10.48 -5.50 -21.93
C PRO A 169 -9.85 -4.23 -21.34
N GLU A 170 -8.56 -3.99 -21.60
CA GLU A 170 -7.85 -2.81 -21.11
C GLU A 170 -8.32 -1.52 -21.76
N GLU A 171 -8.74 -1.56 -23.03
CA GLU A 171 -9.19 -0.38 -23.78
C GLU A 171 -10.70 -0.14 -23.61
N LYS A 172 -11.49 -1.21 -23.45
CA LYS A 172 -12.94 -1.16 -23.20
C LYS A 172 -13.31 -0.17 -22.08
N LYS A 173 -12.58 -0.19 -20.96
CA LYS A 173 -12.86 0.72 -19.82
C LYS A 173 -12.74 2.21 -20.19
N TYR A 174 -11.79 2.56 -21.05
CA TYR A 174 -11.61 3.96 -21.48
C TYR A 174 -12.69 4.38 -22.45
N ILE A 175 -13.21 3.46 -23.26
CA ILE A 175 -14.34 3.74 -24.16
C ILE A 175 -15.63 3.98 -23.36
N LEU A 176 -15.88 3.15 -22.34
CA LEU A 176 -17.02 3.36 -21.45
C LEU A 176 -16.94 4.75 -20.79
N ALA A 177 -15.79 5.11 -20.24
CA ALA A 177 -15.55 6.43 -19.66
C ALA A 177 -15.65 7.58 -20.68
N MET A 178 -15.33 7.32 -21.96
CA MET A 178 -15.48 8.33 -23.01
C MET A 178 -16.91 8.75 -23.23
N VAL A 179 -17.82 7.79 -23.23
CA VAL A 179 -19.24 8.06 -23.43
C VAL A 179 -19.81 8.88 -22.28
N GLU A 180 -19.28 8.74 -21.07
CA GLU A 180 -19.67 9.53 -19.91
C GLU A 180 -19.05 10.93 -19.87
N SER A 181 -18.07 11.22 -20.73
CA SER A 181 -17.37 12.52 -20.71
C SER A 181 -18.27 13.67 -21.18
N GLU A 182 -18.17 14.83 -20.53
CA GLU A 182 -18.95 16.03 -20.88
C GLU A 182 -18.76 16.43 -22.35
N LYS A 183 -17.52 16.34 -22.86
CA LYS A 183 -17.21 16.66 -24.26
C LYS A 183 -17.96 15.77 -25.25
N PHE A 184 -18.07 14.47 -24.94
CA PHE A 184 -18.80 13.54 -25.79
C PHE A 184 -20.31 13.77 -25.71
N GLN A 185 -20.84 14.06 -24.53
CA GLN A 185 -22.24 14.43 -24.34
C GLN A 185 -22.59 15.73 -25.09
N ASP A 186 -21.71 16.73 -25.07
CA ASP A 186 -21.85 17.95 -25.86
C ASP A 186 -21.86 17.66 -27.36
N MET A 187 -21.05 16.71 -27.84
CA MET A 187 -21.06 16.31 -29.25
C MET A 187 -22.38 15.63 -29.65
N ILE A 188 -22.96 14.81 -28.78
CA ILE A 188 -24.29 14.24 -28.99
C ILE A 188 -25.34 15.34 -29.05
N ASN A 189 -25.34 16.24 -28.06
CA ASN A 189 -26.35 17.29 -27.91
C ASN A 189 -26.30 18.31 -29.05
N ASN A 190 -25.10 18.66 -29.51
CA ASN A 190 -24.90 19.60 -30.62
C ASN A 190 -25.00 18.95 -32.01
N ARG A 191 -25.36 17.65 -32.09
CA ARG A 191 -25.41 16.86 -33.33
C ARG A 191 -24.14 17.01 -34.17
N PHE A 192 -22.99 16.92 -33.52
CA PHE A 192 -21.72 16.95 -34.23
C PHE A 192 -21.68 15.78 -35.22
N SER A 193 -21.76 16.10 -36.52
CA SER A 193 -21.70 15.15 -37.61
C SER A 193 -20.72 15.69 -38.63
N SER A 194 -19.45 15.33 -38.50
CA SER A 194 -18.46 15.62 -39.53
C SER A 194 -18.54 14.57 -40.63
N ALA A 195 -18.71 15.02 -41.88
CA ALA A 195 -18.65 14.16 -43.06
C ALA A 195 -17.22 13.70 -43.39
N ASP A 196 -16.21 14.32 -42.77
CA ASP A 196 -14.81 14.00 -42.98
C ASP A 196 -14.36 12.86 -42.05
N GLY A 197 -14.13 11.69 -42.65
CA GLY A 197 -13.63 10.49 -41.98
C GLY A 197 -12.25 10.69 -41.32
N TYR A 198 -11.43 11.63 -41.80
CA TYR A 198 -10.13 11.92 -41.21
C TYR A 198 -10.26 12.75 -39.92
N LEU A 199 -11.06 13.81 -39.96
CA LEU A 199 -11.27 14.68 -38.79
C LEU A 199 -11.95 13.91 -37.64
N THR A 200 -12.92 13.04 -37.97
CA THR A 200 -13.60 12.19 -36.98
C THR A 200 -12.64 11.24 -36.26
N ASN A 201 -11.73 10.61 -36.99
CA ASN A 201 -10.69 9.76 -36.41
C ASN A 201 -9.78 10.54 -35.44
N ILE A 202 -9.31 11.73 -35.83
CA ILE A 202 -8.44 12.56 -34.99
C ILE A 202 -9.18 12.99 -33.71
N VAL A 203 -10.42 13.44 -33.84
CA VAL A 203 -11.23 13.88 -32.70
C VAL A 203 -11.46 12.73 -31.72
N PHE A 204 -11.80 11.54 -32.23
CA PHE A 204 -11.96 10.33 -31.41
C PHE A 204 -10.65 9.97 -30.70
N ASP A 205 -9.53 9.89 -31.42
CA ASP A 205 -8.24 9.51 -30.83
C ASP A 205 -7.77 10.51 -29.77
N ARG A 206 -8.01 11.80 -30.02
CA ARG A 206 -7.68 12.85 -29.05
C ARG A 206 -8.51 12.72 -27.78
N MET A 207 -9.81 12.47 -27.90
CA MET A 207 -10.68 12.26 -26.72
C MET A 207 -10.26 11.01 -25.95
N LEU A 208 -10.09 9.88 -26.64
CA LEU A 208 -9.70 8.63 -26.02
C LEU A 208 -8.36 8.77 -25.27
N LEU A 209 -7.39 9.45 -25.88
CA LEU A 209 -6.10 9.74 -25.26
C LEU A 209 -6.24 10.63 -24.02
N GLU A 210 -7.09 11.66 -24.08
CA GLU A 210 -7.34 12.56 -22.94
C GLU A 210 -7.94 11.81 -21.75
N ILE A 211 -8.92 10.94 -22.00
CA ILE A 211 -9.55 10.10 -20.98
C ILE A 211 -8.55 9.10 -20.41
N LYS A 212 -7.76 8.45 -21.27
CA LYS A 212 -6.71 7.52 -20.85
C LYS A 212 -5.71 8.22 -19.92
N ASN A 213 -5.26 9.42 -20.28
CA ASN A 213 -4.36 10.20 -19.46
C ASN A 213 -5.00 10.62 -18.13
N TYR A 214 -6.27 11.03 -18.14
CA TYR A 214 -7.00 11.40 -16.94
C TYR A 214 -7.16 10.22 -15.97
N GLU A 215 -7.57 9.05 -16.46
CA GLU A 215 -7.70 7.85 -15.64
C GLU A 215 -6.35 7.37 -15.10
N MET A 216 -5.29 7.39 -15.92
CA MET A 216 -3.94 7.05 -15.46
C MET A 216 -3.44 8.03 -14.40
N PHE A 217 -3.72 9.32 -14.56
CA PHE A 217 -3.42 10.34 -13.55
C PHE A 217 -4.18 10.09 -12.24
N LYS A 218 -5.48 9.81 -12.29
CA LYS A 218 -6.32 9.47 -11.13
C LYS A 218 -5.80 8.24 -10.40
N LEU A 219 -5.45 7.18 -11.13
CA LEU A 219 -4.84 5.97 -10.57
C LEU A 219 -3.47 6.25 -9.95
N GLY A 220 -2.68 7.13 -10.57
CA GLY A 220 -1.43 7.66 -10.02
C GLY A 220 -1.65 8.33 -8.67
N MET A 221 -2.56 9.30 -8.60
CA MET A 221 -2.89 10.00 -7.35
C MET A 221 -3.38 9.05 -6.25
N LEU A 222 -4.31 8.15 -6.58
CA LEU A 222 -4.85 7.18 -5.62
C LEU A 222 -3.74 6.28 -5.06
N SER A 223 -2.80 5.86 -5.93
CA SER A 223 -1.66 5.06 -5.50
C SER A 223 -0.68 5.83 -4.62
N GLY A 224 -0.48 7.11 -4.91
CA GLY A 224 0.33 8.02 -4.09
C GLY A 224 -0.23 8.13 -2.70
N TYR A 225 -1.53 8.45 -2.56
CA TYR A 225 -2.20 8.52 -1.26
C TYR A 225 -2.21 7.18 -0.52
N GLY A 226 -2.46 6.07 -1.23
CA GLY A 226 -2.41 4.75 -0.64
C GLY A 226 -1.01 4.41 -0.08
N MET A 227 0.04 4.73 -0.83
CA MET A 227 1.43 4.56 -0.38
C MET A 227 1.76 5.49 0.79
N GLU A 228 1.27 6.73 0.76
CA GLU A 228 1.46 7.69 1.85
C GLU A 228 0.89 7.15 3.17
N LEU A 229 -0.36 6.68 3.14
CA LEU A 229 -1.00 6.07 4.31
C LEU A 229 -0.23 4.84 4.80
N ALA A 230 0.18 3.96 3.89
CA ALA A 230 0.95 2.77 4.23
C ALA A 230 2.29 3.10 4.93
N CYS A 231 3.00 4.11 4.42
CA CYS A 231 4.24 4.57 5.04
C CYS A 231 4.00 5.23 6.41
N LEU A 232 2.96 6.04 6.58
CA LEU A 232 2.61 6.64 7.87
C LEU A 232 2.33 5.55 8.92
N LEU A 233 1.54 4.53 8.55
CA LEU A 233 1.28 3.38 9.42
C LEU A 233 2.58 2.63 9.76
N THR A 234 3.45 2.43 8.77
CA THR A 234 4.73 1.75 8.96
C THR A 234 5.65 2.52 9.92
N ILE A 235 5.78 3.83 9.76
CA ILE A 235 6.53 4.70 10.69
C ILE A 235 5.92 4.60 12.10
N GLY A 236 4.59 4.60 12.21
CA GLY A 236 3.89 4.40 13.46
C GLY A 236 4.26 3.08 14.14
N LEU A 237 4.26 1.97 13.39
CA LEU A 237 4.65 0.66 13.90
C LEU A 237 6.11 0.61 14.36
N ILE A 238 7.04 1.15 13.56
CA ILE A 238 8.47 1.20 13.92
C ILE A 238 8.67 2.07 15.17
N TYR A 239 7.91 3.16 15.30
CA TYR A 239 7.94 3.98 16.51
C TYR A 239 7.41 3.24 17.75
N MET A 240 6.38 2.40 17.59
CA MET A 240 5.93 1.51 18.66
C MET A 240 7.04 0.52 19.06
N GLU A 241 7.72 -0.11 18.11
CA GLU A 241 8.88 -0.98 18.39
C GLU A 241 9.98 -0.22 19.15
N TYR A 242 10.32 1.00 18.71
CA TYR A 242 11.27 1.86 19.41
C TYR A 242 10.87 2.09 20.87
N SER A 243 9.59 2.39 21.12
CA SER A 243 9.07 2.63 22.47
C SER A 243 9.15 1.37 23.33
N LEU A 244 8.83 0.20 22.77
CA LEU A 244 8.91 -1.09 23.48
C LEU A 244 10.36 -1.48 23.79
N VAL A 245 11.28 -1.34 22.84
CA VAL A 245 12.72 -1.59 23.05
C VAL A 245 13.30 -0.62 24.07
N LYS A 246 12.90 0.66 24.04
CA LYS A 246 13.30 1.65 25.06
C LYS A 246 12.83 1.24 26.45
N ARG A 247 11.60 0.75 26.59
CA ARG A 247 11.07 0.22 27.87
C ARG A 247 11.87 -0.99 28.33
N LEU A 248 12.15 -1.93 27.44
CA LEU A 248 12.94 -3.12 27.75
C LEU A 248 14.37 -2.76 28.19
N TRP A 249 14.99 -1.75 27.57
CA TRP A 249 16.30 -1.24 27.97
C TRP A 249 16.29 -0.56 29.35
N ILE A 250 15.29 0.28 29.64
CA ILE A 250 15.14 0.89 30.99
C ILE A 250 14.92 -0.21 32.04
N HIS A 251 14.16 -1.25 31.68
CA HIS A 251 13.96 -2.42 32.52
C HIS A 251 15.25 -3.21 32.75
N SER A 252 16.08 -3.44 31.73
CA SER A 252 17.37 -4.12 31.91
C SER A 252 18.32 -3.33 32.82
N LEU A 253 18.25 -1.99 32.79
CA LEU A 253 19.02 -1.12 33.69
C LEU A 253 18.54 -1.17 35.14
N THR A 254 17.22 -1.24 35.34
CA THR A 254 16.61 -1.25 36.68
C THR A 254 16.65 -2.62 37.33
N ILE A 255 16.57 -3.69 36.53
CA ILE A 255 16.56 -5.05 37.05
C ILE A 255 17.92 -5.49 37.53
N MET A 256 19.06 -5.06 36.96
CA MET A 256 20.41 -5.55 37.31
C MET A 256 20.53 -5.95 38.79
N PRO A 257 20.28 -7.23 39.14
CA PRO A 257 20.81 -7.80 40.36
C PRO A 257 22.23 -8.25 40.00
N LYS A 258 23.05 -8.53 40.99
CA LYS A 258 24.30 -9.27 40.80
C LYS A 258 24.08 -10.50 39.90
N GLU A 259 25.10 -10.88 39.13
CA GLU A 259 25.14 -11.89 38.05
C GLU A 259 24.45 -13.26 38.31
N ASP A 260 23.91 -13.51 39.50
CA ASP A 260 23.49 -14.83 39.98
C ASP A 260 22.09 -15.29 39.49
N VAL A 261 21.26 -14.41 38.90
CA VAL A 261 19.86 -14.76 38.55
C VAL A 261 19.69 -15.27 37.11
N TYR A 262 20.72 -15.15 36.26
CA TYR A 262 20.64 -15.61 34.86
C TYR A 262 21.17 -17.04 34.62
N GLN A 263 21.63 -17.74 35.66
CA GLN A 263 22.07 -19.14 35.52
C GLN A 263 20.95 -20.20 35.60
N TYR A 264 19.68 -19.79 35.78
CA TYR A 264 18.58 -20.74 36.00
C TYR A 264 17.42 -20.66 34.98
N TYR A 265 17.63 -20.08 33.80
CA TYR A 265 16.69 -20.17 32.67
C TYR A 265 17.40 -20.41 31.35
#